data_AF-A0A960LK69-F1
#
_entry.id   AF-A0A960LK69-F1
#
_cell.length_a   1.000
_cell.length_b   1.000
_cell.length_c   1.000
_cell.angle_alpha   90.00
_cell.angle_beta   90.00
_cell.angle_gamma   90.00
#
_symmetry.space_group_name_H-M   'P 1'
#
loop_
_entity.id
_entity.type
_entity.pdbx_description
1 polymer ?
#
loop_
_entity_poly.entity_id
_entity_poly.type
_entity_poly.pdbx_seq_one_letter_code
_entity_poly.pdbx_strand_id
1 'polypeptide(L)'
;MASLIEQLIQSHGAEVAQQVSSKFGISEDKAAGLLPAIAPMILGGLQRQAQEHGGAERVDHILVQHADAGILDDLGGFLSQKAEEPAESADPGLGGLLGGAGTQASQLIGSQLGISSDKAKQIIPMLAPIVMGFLLKQRTQAGGGAQGQNVLMSMLDKDGDGSILDDVAGMLGGACGLGALLGGGGAPQQPSDSGAGGLLGKVLGGLLGGKK
;
A
#
# COMPACT_ATOMS: atom_id res chain seq x y z
N MET A 1 -1.65 11.35 13.65
CA MET A 1 -1.50 12.03 12.35
C MET A 1 -2.46 11.33 11.40
N ALA A 2 -3.47 12.03 10.89
CA ALA A 2 -4.34 11.43 9.87
C ALA A 2 -3.49 11.06 8.65
N SER A 3 -3.64 9.84 8.14
CA SER A 3 -3.01 9.46 6.88
C SER A 3 -3.49 10.42 5.78
N LEU A 4 -2.63 10.75 4.82
CA LEU A 4 -3.00 11.55 3.64
C LEU A 4 -4.25 10.99 2.93
N ILE A 5 -4.36 9.67 2.93
CA ILE A 5 -5.51 8.94 2.40
C ILE A 5 -6.76 9.22 3.24
N GLU A 6 -6.63 9.29 4.57
CA GLU A 6 -7.73 9.64 5.48
C GLU A 6 -8.24 11.05 5.20
N GLN A 7 -7.33 12.01 4.94
CA GLN A 7 -7.71 13.37 4.57
C GLN A 7 -8.42 13.42 3.22
N LEU A 8 -7.94 12.67 2.23
CA LEU A 8 -8.61 12.54 0.93
C LEU A 8 -10.01 11.95 1.10
N ILE A 9 -10.16 10.89 1.90
CA ILE A 9 -11.45 10.26 2.17
C ILE A 9 -12.38 11.23 2.91
N GLN A 10 -11.88 11.94 3.92
CA GLN A 10 -12.66 12.90 4.71
C GLN A 10 -13.14 14.10 3.89
N SER A 11 -12.34 14.56 2.93
CA SER A 11 -12.65 15.75 2.14
C SER A 11 -13.39 15.45 0.83
N HIS A 12 -13.05 14.36 0.15
CA HIS A 12 -13.54 14.05 -1.21
C HIS A 12 -14.14 12.63 -1.32
N GLY A 13 -14.03 11.79 -0.29
CA GLY A 13 -14.45 10.39 -0.36
C GLY A 13 -15.94 10.20 -0.61
N ALA A 14 -16.80 11.05 -0.04
CA ALA A 14 -18.25 10.99 -0.25
C ALA A 14 -18.62 11.27 -1.73
N GLU A 15 -18.02 12.30 -2.33
CA GLU A 15 -18.27 12.65 -3.72
C GLU A 15 -17.79 11.54 -4.67
N VAL A 16 -16.59 11.00 -4.44
CA VAL A 16 -16.08 9.86 -5.21
C VAL A 16 -17.02 8.66 -5.09
N ALA A 17 -17.44 8.32 -3.87
CA ALA A 17 -18.31 7.18 -3.62
C ALA A 17 -19.65 7.32 -4.35
N GLN A 18 -20.25 8.52 -4.33
CA GLN A 18 -21.50 8.82 -5.03
C GLN A 18 -21.37 8.71 -6.55
N GLN A 19 -20.30 9.26 -7.13
CA GLN A 19 -20.07 9.19 -8.57
C GLN A 19 -19.83 7.77 -9.06
N VAL A 20 -18.98 7.02 -8.34
CA VAL A 20 -18.69 5.61 -8.68
C VAL A 20 -19.94 4.74 -8.49
N SER A 21 -20.68 4.93 -7.40
CA SER A 21 -21.97 4.26 -7.17
C SER A 21 -22.94 4.50 -8.33
N SER A 22 -23.12 5.76 -8.73
CA SER A 22 -24.05 6.16 -9.79
C SER A 22 -23.68 5.61 -11.16
N LYS A 23 -22.38 5.57 -11.49
CA LYS A 23 -21.89 5.12 -12.80
C LYS A 23 -21.78 3.61 -12.91
N PHE A 24 -21.29 2.94 -11.87
CA PHE A 24 -21.01 1.50 -11.90
C PHE A 24 -22.11 0.65 -11.24
N GLY A 25 -23.13 1.27 -10.65
CA GLY A 25 -24.22 0.58 -9.98
C GLY A 25 -23.73 -0.31 -8.82
N ILE A 26 -22.79 0.21 -8.03
CA ILE A 26 -22.29 -0.42 -6.81
C ILE A 26 -22.79 0.36 -5.59
N SER A 27 -22.84 -0.25 -4.40
CA SER A 27 -23.25 0.49 -3.20
C SER A 27 -22.21 1.53 -2.80
N GLU A 28 -22.66 2.62 -2.19
CA GLU A 28 -21.80 3.71 -1.72
C GLU A 28 -20.75 3.20 -0.72
N ASP A 29 -21.10 2.24 0.14
CA ASP A 29 -20.15 1.57 1.06
C ASP A 29 -19.02 0.85 0.32
N LYS A 30 -19.34 0.15 -0.79
CA LYS A 30 -18.35 -0.53 -1.61
C LYS A 30 -17.48 0.48 -2.34
N ALA A 31 -18.08 1.57 -2.82
CA ALA A 31 -17.37 2.63 -3.50
C ALA A 31 -16.38 3.35 -2.57
N ALA A 32 -16.80 3.64 -1.33
CA ALA A 32 -15.96 4.22 -0.29
C ALA A 32 -14.76 3.32 0.07
N GLY A 33 -14.92 2.00 0.00
CA GLY A 33 -13.85 1.02 0.22
C GLY A 33 -12.80 0.94 -0.89
N LEU A 34 -13.02 1.56 -2.05
CA LEU A 34 -12.09 1.49 -3.19
C LEU A 34 -10.84 2.34 -2.98
N LEU A 35 -10.99 3.58 -2.51
CA LEU A 35 -9.87 4.48 -2.21
C LEU A 35 -8.84 3.84 -1.26
N PRO A 36 -9.23 3.34 -0.08
CA PRO A 36 -8.29 2.72 0.86
C PRO A 36 -7.68 1.42 0.32
N ALA A 37 -8.37 0.70 -0.57
CA ALA A 37 -7.82 -0.50 -1.21
C ALA A 37 -6.79 -0.15 -2.30
N ILE A 38 -7.07 0.85 -3.14
CA ILE A 38 -6.27 1.18 -4.33
C ILE A 38 -5.06 2.05 -3.99
N ALA A 39 -5.21 2.99 -3.05
CA ALA A 39 -4.15 3.91 -2.68
C ALA A 39 -2.79 3.24 -2.38
N PRO A 40 -2.68 2.21 -1.51
CA PRO A 40 -1.38 1.57 -1.24
C PRO A 40 -0.77 0.93 -2.49
N MET A 41 -1.58 0.45 -3.43
CA MET A 41 -1.08 -0.12 -4.69
C MET A 41 -0.49 0.95 -5.60
N ILE A 42 -1.12 2.12 -5.68
CA ILE A 42 -0.59 3.26 -6.44
C ILE A 42 0.72 3.75 -5.81
N LEU A 43 0.77 3.89 -4.49
CA LEU A 43 1.99 4.28 -3.78
C LEU A 43 3.12 3.27 -4.04
N GLY A 44 2.85 1.97 -3.90
CA GLY A 44 3.83 0.92 -4.21
C GLY A 44 4.28 0.92 -5.68
N GLY A 45 3.37 1.19 -6.61
CA GLY A 45 3.69 1.36 -8.04
C GLY A 45 4.62 2.55 -8.30
N LEU A 46 4.33 3.70 -7.67
CA LEU A 46 5.19 4.89 -7.76
C LEU A 46 6.57 4.63 -7.15
N GLN A 47 6.62 3.92 -6.02
CA GLN A 47 7.87 3.57 -5.36
C GLN A 47 8.73 2.65 -6.21
N ARG A 48 8.12 1.62 -6.83
CA ARG A 48 8.83 0.77 -7.79
C ARG A 48 9.38 1.60 -8.96
N GLN A 49 8.58 2.51 -9.52
CA GLN A 49 9.05 3.39 -10.60
C GLN A 49 10.20 4.31 -10.14
N ALA A 50 10.19 4.76 -8.89
CA ALA A 50 11.31 5.49 -8.29
C ALA A 50 12.57 4.61 -8.25
N GLN A 51 12.45 3.37 -7.75
CA GLN A 51 13.60 2.47 -7.61
C GLN A 51 14.18 2.02 -8.97
N GLU A 52 13.33 1.78 -9.96
CA GLU A 52 13.73 1.21 -11.26
C GLU A 52 14.13 2.26 -12.31
N HIS A 53 13.57 3.48 -12.26
CA HIS A 53 13.59 4.40 -13.41
C HIS A 53 13.96 5.86 -13.09
N GLY A 54 14.65 6.13 -11.98
CA GLY A 54 15.26 7.46 -11.74
C GLY A 54 14.73 8.23 -10.53
N GLY A 55 14.30 7.53 -9.48
CA GLY A 55 14.03 8.10 -8.17
C GLY A 55 12.85 9.08 -8.14
N ALA A 56 13.00 10.12 -7.33
CA ALA A 56 11.97 11.13 -7.10
C ALA A 56 11.57 11.89 -8.38
N GLU A 57 12.52 12.10 -9.32
CA GLU A 57 12.25 12.78 -10.59
C GLU A 57 11.30 11.96 -11.47
N ARG A 58 11.44 10.63 -11.46
CA ARG A 58 10.54 9.74 -12.20
C ARG A 58 9.13 9.77 -11.63
N VAL A 59 9.01 9.70 -10.30
CA VAL A 59 7.71 9.81 -9.61
C VAL A 59 7.06 11.14 -9.94
N ASP A 60 7.83 12.22 -9.88
CA ASP A 60 7.35 13.56 -10.18
C ASP A 60 6.83 13.68 -11.60
N HIS A 61 7.57 13.15 -12.56
CA HIS A 61 7.17 13.11 -13.95
C HIS A 61 5.86 12.35 -14.15
N ILE A 62 5.72 11.17 -13.52
CA ILE A 62 4.48 10.38 -13.59
C ILE A 62 3.31 11.17 -13.02
N LEU A 63 3.47 11.79 -11.84
CA LEU A 63 2.41 12.56 -11.20
C LEU A 63 1.97 13.75 -12.05
N VAL A 64 2.92 14.52 -12.59
CA VAL A 64 2.62 15.68 -13.46
C VAL A 64 2.00 15.24 -14.79
N GLN A 65 2.36 14.07 -15.31
CA GLN A 65 1.84 13.57 -16.57
C GLN A 65 0.45 12.92 -16.45
N HIS A 66 0.18 12.23 -15.33
CA HIS A 66 -1.02 11.41 -15.15
C HIS A 66 -2.04 12.01 -14.19
N ALA A 67 -1.70 13.09 -13.48
CA ALA A 67 -2.60 13.77 -12.59
C ALA A 67 -2.49 15.28 -12.70
N ASP A 68 -3.64 15.94 -12.56
CA ASP A 68 -3.71 17.39 -12.46
C ASP A 68 -3.94 17.78 -11.00
N ALA A 69 -3.29 18.85 -10.54
CA ALA A 69 -3.50 19.35 -9.17
C ALA A 69 -4.91 19.92 -8.97
N GLY A 70 -5.56 20.36 -10.06
CA GLY A 70 -6.93 20.86 -10.10
C GLY A 70 -8.00 19.77 -10.17
N ILE A 71 -7.63 18.48 -10.28
CA ILE A 71 -8.60 17.37 -10.35
C ILE A 71 -9.49 17.29 -9.11
N LEU A 72 -8.97 17.76 -7.97
CA LEU A 72 -9.68 17.78 -6.70
C LEU A 72 -10.64 18.97 -6.60
N ASP A 73 -10.41 20.01 -7.38
CA ASP A 73 -11.25 21.21 -7.39
C ASP A 73 -12.50 21.02 -8.27
N ASP A 74 -12.47 20.08 -9.23
CA ASP A 74 -13.61 19.68 -10.09
C ASP A 74 -13.75 18.15 -10.21
N LEU A 75 -13.84 17.48 -9.06
CA LEU A 75 -13.78 16.02 -9.00
C LEU A 75 -14.96 15.35 -9.70
N GLY A 76 -16.18 15.86 -9.50
CA GLY A 76 -17.38 15.40 -10.18
C GLY A 76 -17.32 15.53 -11.70
N GLY A 77 -16.75 16.61 -12.23
CA GLY A 77 -16.58 16.82 -13.67
C GLY A 77 -15.54 15.86 -14.24
N PHE A 78 -14.39 15.70 -13.58
CA PHE A 78 -13.37 14.73 -13.96
C PHE A 78 -13.90 13.29 -13.96
N LEU A 79 -14.58 12.86 -12.88
CA LEU A 79 -15.16 11.53 -12.76
C LEU A 79 -16.23 11.29 -13.83
N SER A 80 -17.05 12.29 -14.13
CA SER A 80 -18.06 12.20 -15.18
C SER A 80 -17.43 12.01 -16.55
N GLN A 81 -16.40 12.79 -16.87
CA GLN A 81 -15.65 12.66 -18.12
C GLN A 81 -14.98 11.29 -18.23
N LYS A 82 -14.32 10.83 -17.16
CA LYS A 82 -13.66 9.53 -17.13
C LYS A 82 -14.64 8.36 -17.20
N ALA A 83 -15.87 8.56 -16.73
CA ALA A 83 -16.94 7.56 -16.80
C ALA A 83 -17.55 7.44 -18.21
N GLU A 84 -17.38 8.46 -19.04
CA GLU A 84 -17.78 8.45 -20.45
C GLU A 84 -16.71 7.85 -21.37
N GLU A 85 -15.48 7.67 -20.87
CA GLU A 85 -14.44 7.00 -21.64
C GLU A 85 -14.78 5.53 -21.88
N PRO A 86 -14.51 5.01 -23.09
CA PRO A 86 -14.76 3.61 -23.39
C PRO A 86 -13.95 2.72 -22.45
N ALA A 87 -14.60 1.65 -21.99
CA ALA A 87 -14.00 0.65 -21.10
C ALA A 87 -12.68 0.07 -21.64
N GLU A 88 -12.49 0.08 -22.96
CA GLU A 88 -11.28 -0.40 -23.64
C GLU A 88 -10.07 0.53 -23.43
N SER A 89 -10.31 1.80 -23.12
CA SER A 89 -9.28 2.76 -22.74
C SER A 89 -8.84 2.62 -21.28
N ALA A 90 -9.56 1.82 -20.49
CA ALA A 90 -9.25 1.60 -19.09
C ALA A 90 -8.09 0.59 -18.97
N ASP A 91 -6.86 1.11 -18.81
CA ASP A 91 -5.69 0.29 -18.53
C ASP A 91 -5.51 0.09 -17.01
N PRO A 92 -5.80 -1.10 -16.44
CA PRO A 92 -5.60 -1.34 -15.02
C PRO A 92 -4.12 -1.30 -14.63
N GLY A 93 -3.20 -1.50 -15.59
CA GLY A 93 -1.77 -1.33 -15.40
C GLY A 93 -1.31 0.12 -15.23
N LEU A 94 -2.21 1.09 -15.40
CA LEU A 94 -1.96 2.53 -15.37
C LEU A 94 -0.76 2.93 -16.24
N GLY A 95 -0.71 2.43 -17.47
CA GLY A 95 0.38 2.75 -18.41
C GLY A 95 1.74 2.22 -17.98
N GLY A 96 1.76 1.13 -17.20
CA GLY A 96 2.97 0.50 -16.68
C GLY A 96 3.31 0.88 -15.24
N LEU A 97 2.65 1.88 -14.65
CA LEU A 97 2.84 2.26 -13.25
C LEU A 97 2.58 1.06 -12.31
N LEU A 98 1.39 0.46 -12.42
CA LEU A 98 1.05 -0.76 -11.68
C LEU A 98 1.53 -2.01 -12.46
N GLY A 99 1.52 -1.98 -13.78
CA GLY A 99 1.84 -3.14 -14.61
C GLY A 99 0.95 -4.34 -14.24
N GLY A 100 1.56 -5.52 -14.01
CA GLY A 100 0.84 -6.72 -13.58
C GLY A 100 -0.02 -6.49 -12.32
N ALA A 101 0.50 -5.71 -11.36
CA ALA A 101 -0.16 -5.44 -10.07
C ALA A 101 -1.56 -4.87 -10.22
N GLY A 102 -1.81 -4.11 -11.29
CA GLY A 102 -3.12 -3.55 -11.59
C GLY A 102 -4.18 -4.61 -11.91
N THR A 103 -3.77 -5.72 -12.51
CA THR A 103 -4.67 -6.85 -12.77
C THR A 103 -4.93 -7.61 -11.47
N GLN A 104 -3.91 -7.85 -10.64
CA GLN A 104 -4.11 -8.47 -9.33
C GLN A 104 -4.97 -7.60 -8.40
N ALA A 105 -4.76 -6.28 -8.43
CA ALA A 105 -5.57 -5.27 -7.75
C ALA A 105 -7.06 -5.41 -8.10
N SER A 106 -7.38 -5.46 -9.40
CA SER A 106 -8.76 -5.60 -9.86
C SER A 106 -9.44 -6.87 -9.35
N GLN A 107 -8.70 -7.97 -9.30
CA GLN A 107 -9.20 -9.25 -8.82
C GLN A 107 -9.39 -9.27 -7.30
N LEU A 108 -8.43 -8.70 -6.56
CA LEU A 108 -8.50 -8.59 -5.11
C LEU A 108 -9.67 -7.71 -4.69
N ILE A 109 -9.79 -6.52 -5.28
CA ILE A 109 -10.87 -5.57 -5.01
C ILE A 109 -12.23 -6.17 -5.36
N GLY A 110 -12.32 -6.85 -6.52
CA GLY A 110 -13.55 -7.52 -6.90
C GLY A 110 -13.97 -8.59 -5.88
N SER A 111 -13.02 -9.37 -5.40
CA SER A 111 -13.25 -10.43 -4.42
C SER A 111 -13.58 -9.88 -3.02
N GLN A 112 -12.90 -8.83 -2.58
CA GLN A 112 -13.08 -8.24 -1.25
C GLN A 112 -14.34 -7.38 -1.15
N LEU A 113 -14.62 -6.56 -2.16
CA LEU A 113 -15.76 -5.64 -2.14
C LEU A 113 -17.01 -6.26 -2.79
N GLY A 114 -16.91 -7.47 -3.33
CA GLY A 114 -18.00 -8.12 -4.06
C GLY A 114 -18.44 -7.29 -5.28
N ILE A 115 -17.47 -6.83 -6.06
CA ILE A 115 -17.64 -6.11 -7.33
C ILE A 115 -17.10 -7.01 -8.45
N SER A 116 -17.66 -6.97 -9.65
CA SER A 116 -17.11 -7.75 -10.76
C SER A 116 -15.71 -7.27 -11.15
N SER A 117 -14.84 -8.20 -11.55
CA SER A 117 -13.47 -7.89 -12.01
C SER A 117 -13.47 -6.87 -13.14
N ASP A 118 -14.44 -6.93 -14.06
CA ASP A 118 -14.59 -5.97 -15.16
C ASP A 118 -14.88 -4.55 -14.69
N LYS A 119 -15.76 -4.39 -13.69
CA LYS A 119 -16.01 -3.08 -13.07
C LYS A 119 -14.77 -2.59 -12.33
N ALA A 120 -14.09 -3.46 -11.59
CA ALA A 120 -12.87 -3.07 -10.88
C ALA A 120 -11.77 -2.59 -11.86
N LYS A 121 -11.60 -3.24 -13.01
CA LYS A 121 -10.67 -2.83 -14.07
C LYS A 121 -11.00 -1.45 -14.67
N GLN A 122 -12.26 -1.05 -14.66
CA GLN A 122 -12.68 0.28 -15.12
C GLN A 122 -12.56 1.34 -14.01
N ILE A 123 -12.88 0.96 -12.78
CA ILE A 123 -12.88 1.88 -11.64
C ILE A 123 -11.45 2.24 -11.20
N ILE A 124 -10.52 1.28 -11.19
CA ILE A 124 -9.12 1.53 -10.79
C ILE A 124 -8.48 2.67 -11.60
N PRO A 125 -8.46 2.64 -12.94
CA PRO A 125 -7.87 3.71 -13.75
C PRO A 125 -8.64 5.03 -13.70
N MET A 126 -9.90 5.01 -13.27
CA MET A 126 -10.65 6.22 -12.98
C MET A 126 -10.22 6.86 -11.66
N LEU A 127 -10.00 6.05 -10.62
CA LEU A 127 -9.66 6.54 -9.29
C LEU A 127 -8.17 6.88 -9.13
N ALA A 128 -7.30 6.28 -9.93
CA ALA A 128 -5.87 6.47 -9.77
C ALA A 128 -5.39 7.93 -9.96
N PRO A 129 -5.86 8.69 -10.96
CA PRO A 129 -5.53 10.10 -11.11
C PRO A 129 -5.94 10.96 -9.90
N ILE A 130 -6.98 10.57 -9.15
CA ILE A 130 -7.45 11.30 -7.96
C ILE A 130 -6.42 11.15 -6.83
N VAL A 131 -5.97 9.93 -6.58
CA VAL A 131 -4.92 9.65 -5.58
C VAL A 131 -3.62 10.37 -5.97
N MET A 132 -3.22 10.26 -7.24
CA MET A 132 -2.03 10.94 -7.75
C MET A 132 -2.16 12.47 -7.70
N GLY A 133 -3.34 13.03 -8.01
CA GLY A 133 -3.62 14.46 -7.95
C GLY A 133 -3.54 15.00 -6.52
N PHE A 134 -3.99 14.21 -5.54
CA PHE A 134 -3.80 14.54 -4.13
C PHE A 134 -2.34 14.54 -3.70
N LEU A 135 -1.54 13.55 -4.14
CA LEU A 135 -0.09 13.54 -3.89
C LEU A 135 0.60 14.75 -4.53
N LEU A 136 0.21 15.11 -5.76
CA LEU A 136 0.71 16.29 -6.47
C LEU A 136 0.32 17.59 -5.74
N LYS A 137 -0.90 17.69 -5.22
CA LYS A 137 -1.37 18.85 -4.43
C LYS A 137 -0.60 18.96 -3.11
N GLN A 138 -0.31 17.84 -2.44
CA GLN A 138 0.52 17.80 -1.22
C GLN A 138 1.96 18.22 -1.49
N ARG A 139 2.58 17.68 -2.56
CA ARG A 139 3.91 18.10 -3.03
C ARG A 139 3.97 19.61 -3.29
N THR A 140 2.96 20.13 -3.99
CA THR A 140 2.88 21.55 -4.33
C THR A 140 2.73 22.42 -3.08
N GLN A 141 1.90 22.01 -2.13
CA GLN A 141 1.78 22.68 -0.82
C GLN A 141 3.07 22.64 -0.01
N ALA A 142 3.89 21.59 -0.15
CA ALA A 142 5.18 21.45 0.52
C ALA A 142 6.31 22.31 -0.07
N GLY A 143 6.03 23.15 -1.07
CA GLY A 143 6.98 24.10 -1.65
C GLY A 143 7.31 23.91 -3.13
N GLY A 144 6.75 22.87 -3.78
CA GLY A 144 6.99 22.59 -5.20
C GLY A 144 8.45 22.24 -5.52
N GLY A 145 8.71 21.82 -6.77
CA GLY A 145 10.06 21.45 -7.23
C GLY A 145 10.78 20.43 -6.34
N ALA A 146 12.09 20.60 -6.16
CA ALA A 146 12.96 19.67 -5.43
C ALA A 146 12.59 19.50 -3.93
N GLN A 147 12.08 20.56 -3.28
CA GLN A 147 11.63 20.47 -1.88
C GLN A 147 10.39 19.59 -1.75
N GLY A 148 9.38 19.82 -2.58
CA GLY A 148 8.18 18.97 -2.60
C GLY A 148 8.50 17.53 -3.00
N GLN A 149 9.41 17.32 -3.97
CA GLN A 149 9.87 16.00 -4.38
C GLN A 149 10.55 15.24 -3.24
N ASN A 150 11.44 15.89 -2.47
CA ASN A 150 12.10 15.27 -1.33
C ASN A 150 11.13 14.93 -0.20
N VAL A 151 10.13 15.78 0.05
CA VAL A 151 9.07 15.50 1.04
C VAL A 151 8.24 14.31 0.60
N LEU A 152 7.81 14.29 -0.67
CA LEU A 152 7.06 13.17 -1.22
C LEU A 152 7.89 11.87 -1.20
N MET A 153 9.16 11.93 -1.56
CA MET A 153 10.05 10.77 -1.52
C MET A 153 10.26 10.28 -0.09
N SER A 154 10.49 11.16 0.88
CA SER A 154 10.60 10.79 2.30
C SER A 154 9.29 10.24 2.88
N MET A 155 8.14 10.58 2.28
CA MET A 155 6.84 10.02 2.64
C MET A 155 6.56 8.68 1.98
N LEU A 156 7.08 8.47 0.77
CA LEU A 156 7.03 7.21 0.04
C LEU A 156 8.07 6.21 0.57
N ASP A 157 9.16 6.72 1.14
CA ASP A 157 10.30 6.03 1.75
C ASP A 157 10.25 6.09 3.29
N LYS A 158 9.04 6.13 3.86
CA LYS A 158 8.84 6.50 5.27
C LYS A 158 9.35 5.48 6.30
N ASP A 159 9.79 4.29 5.88
CA ASP A 159 10.50 3.31 6.70
C ASP A 159 12.00 3.19 6.34
N GLY A 160 12.40 3.58 5.11
CA GLY A 160 13.79 3.84 4.73
C GLY A 160 14.68 2.60 4.62
N ASP A 161 14.16 1.45 4.20
CA ASP A 161 14.92 0.18 4.15
C ASP A 161 15.23 -0.35 2.73
N GLY A 162 14.59 0.22 1.70
CA GLY A 162 14.72 -0.25 0.30
C GLY A 162 13.90 -1.50 -0.06
N SER A 163 12.98 -1.97 0.79
CA SER A 163 12.18 -3.20 0.67
C SER A 163 10.70 -3.00 1.06
N ILE A 164 9.93 -2.39 0.16
CA ILE A 164 8.47 -2.19 0.25
C ILE A 164 7.61 -3.43 0.58
N LEU A 165 8.15 -4.62 0.31
CA LEU A 165 7.40 -5.86 0.41
C LEU A 165 7.23 -6.32 1.86
N ASP A 166 8.19 -5.99 2.76
CA ASP A 166 8.18 -6.44 4.15
C ASP A 166 7.13 -5.69 4.98
N ASP A 167 6.94 -4.40 4.71
CA ASP A 167 5.96 -3.55 5.41
C ASP A 167 4.51 -3.83 5.00
N VAL A 168 4.27 -4.13 3.72
CA VAL A 168 2.95 -4.58 3.26
C VAL A 168 2.68 -6.00 3.72
N ALA A 169 3.68 -6.89 3.77
CA ALA A 169 3.53 -8.23 4.35
C ALA A 169 3.32 -8.19 5.87
N GLY A 170 3.93 -7.24 6.57
CA GLY A 170 3.77 -7.01 8.02
C GLY A 170 2.44 -6.36 8.37
N MET A 171 1.94 -5.42 7.55
CA MET A 171 0.62 -4.80 7.77
C MET A 171 -0.53 -5.68 7.27
N LEU A 172 -0.37 -6.40 6.16
CA LEU A 172 -1.37 -7.37 5.68
C LEU A 172 -1.34 -8.66 6.50
N GLY A 173 -0.18 -9.10 6.97
CA GLY A 173 -0.02 -10.24 7.88
C GLY A 173 -0.34 -9.92 9.35
N GLY A 174 -0.25 -8.64 9.75
CA GLY A 174 -0.45 -8.17 11.13
C GLY A 174 -1.79 -7.47 11.38
N ALA A 175 -2.35 -6.73 10.42
CA ALA A 175 -3.68 -6.08 10.56
C ALA A 175 -4.84 -6.96 10.05
N CYS A 176 -4.56 -7.92 9.17
CA CYS A 176 -5.42 -9.08 8.94
C CYS A 176 -4.70 -10.28 9.58
N GLY A 177 -5.22 -10.81 10.68
CA GLY A 177 -4.61 -11.87 11.51
C GLY A 177 -4.38 -13.23 10.83
N LEU A 178 -3.69 -13.25 9.71
CA LEU A 178 -3.30 -14.43 8.93
C LEU A 178 -1.81 -14.76 9.08
N GLY A 179 -0.97 -13.84 9.61
CA GLY A 179 0.45 -14.10 9.87
C GLY A 179 0.70 -15.01 11.08
N ALA A 180 -0.20 -14.99 12.07
CA ALA A 180 -0.06 -15.81 13.28
C ALA A 180 -0.41 -17.30 13.09
N LEU A 181 -0.99 -17.68 11.94
CA LEU A 181 -1.41 -19.06 11.67
C LEU A 181 -0.63 -19.73 10.52
N LEU A 182 0.14 -18.98 9.73
CA LEU A 182 0.83 -19.51 8.54
C LEU A 182 2.33 -19.16 8.43
N GLY A 183 2.89 -18.40 9.37
CA GLY A 183 4.33 -18.08 9.42
C GLY A 183 5.06 -18.93 10.46
N GLY A 184 5.58 -20.08 10.03
CA GLY A 184 6.22 -21.06 10.90
C GLY A 184 7.50 -20.56 11.60
N GLY A 185 7.62 -20.91 12.88
CA GLY A 185 8.85 -21.49 13.42
C GLY A 185 10.01 -20.52 13.73
N GLY A 186 9.75 -19.43 14.43
CA GLY A 186 10.80 -18.73 15.19
C GLY A 186 11.17 -19.54 16.44
N ALA A 187 12.08 -20.51 16.29
CA ALA A 187 12.72 -21.18 17.42
C ALA A 187 13.52 -20.17 18.27
N PRO A 188 13.54 -20.29 19.60
CA PRO A 188 14.44 -19.51 20.42
C PRO A 188 15.89 -19.87 20.11
N GLN A 189 16.70 -18.86 19.84
CA GLN A 189 18.14 -18.96 19.64
C GLN A 189 18.84 -19.46 20.92
N GLN A 190 19.32 -20.69 20.87
CA GLN A 190 20.53 -21.16 21.54
C GLN A 190 20.96 -22.42 20.79
N PRO A 191 22.15 -22.49 20.16
CA PRO A 191 23.34 -22.85 20.94
C PRO A 191 24.71 -22.42 20.34
N SER A 192 25.73 -22.36 21.19
CA SER A 192 27.11 -22.89 21.02
C SER A 192 27.91 -22.36 22.22
N ASP A 193 28.14 -23.14 23.27
CA ASP A 193 29.21 -24.14 23.39
C ASP A 193 30.21 -23.65 24.46
N SER A 194 30.05 -24.18 25.68
CA SER A 194 31.10 -24.21 26.70
C SER A 194 30.70 -25.20 27.80
N GLY A 195 31.42 -26.31 27.88
CA GLY A 195 31.61 -27.04 29.13
C GLY A 195 30.66 -28.21 29.40
N ALA A 196 30.72 -29.24 28.56
CA ALA A 196 30.31 -30.59 28.94
C ALA A 196 31.22 -31.10 30.07
N GLY A 197 30.71 -31.14 31.30
CA GLY A 197 31.40 -31.77 32.43
C GLY A 197 30.94 -31.28 33.79
N GLY A 198 29.77 -31.72 34.26
CA GLY A 198 29.32 -31.23 35.58
C GLY A 198 28.01 -31.76 36.15
N LEU A 199 27.58 -32.98 35.80
CA LEU A 199 26.43 -33.61 36.48
C LEU A 199 26.74 -34.98 37.11
N LEU A 200 27.84 -35.62 36.69
CA LEU A 200 28.40 -36.80 37.36
C LEU A 200 29.13 -36.45 38.67
N GLY A 201 29.54 -35.18 38.87
CA GLY A 201 30.24 -34.72 40.08
C GLY A 201 29.34 -34.38 41.28
N LYS A 202 28.02 -34.23 41.09
CA LYS A 202 27.09 -33.85 42.17
C LYS A 202 26.31 -35.02 42.79
N VAL A 203 26.34 -36.20 42.17
CA VAL A 203 25.70 -37.42 42.71
C VAL A 203 26.71 -38.36 43.38
N LEU A 204 28.02 -38.19 43.11
CA LEU A 204 29.10 -38.93 43.79
C LEU A 204 29.55 -38.30 45.13
N GLY A 205 29.02 -37.12 45.49
CA GLY A 205 29.30 -36.44 46.77
C GLY A 205 28.38 -36.82 47.93
N GLY A 206 27.41 -37.71 47.72
CA GLY A 206 26.39 -38.07 48.71
C GLY A 206 26.65 -39.36 49.52
N LEU A 207 27.75 -40.09 49.30
CA LEU A 207 27.94 -41.43 49.88
C LEU A 207 29.27 -41.64 50.64
N LEU A 208 30.09 -40.61 50.84
CA LEU A 208 31.36 -40.74 51.59
C LEU A 208 31.53 -39.71 52.73
N GLY A 209 30.43 -39.29 53.35
CA GLY A 209 30.42 -38.45 54.56
C GLY A 209 30.25 -39.27 55.84
N GLY A 210 31.01 -40.36 55.98
CA GLY A 210 31.00 -41.23 57.16
C GLY A 210 32.02 -40.81 58.22
N LYS A 211 31.53 -40.09 59.24
CA LYS A 211 31.86 -40.25 60.66
C LYS A 211 33.35 -40.37 61.06
N LYS A 212 33.86 -39.31 61.70
CA LYS A 212 34.45 -39.34 63.07
C LYS A 212 34.58 -37.94 63.61
#